data_AF-A0A382QN56-F1
#
_entry.id   AF-A0A382QN56-F1
#
_cell.length_a   1.000
_cell.length_b   1.000
_cell.length_c   1.000
_cell.angle_alpha   90.00
_cell.angle_beta   90.00
_cell.angle_gamma   90.00
#
_symmetry.space_group_name_H-M   'P 1'
#
loop_
_entity.id
_entity.type
_entity.pdbx_description
1 polymer ?
#
loop_
_entity_poly.entity_id
_entity_poly.type
_entity_poly.pdbx_seq_one_letter_code
_entity_poly.pdbx_strand_id
1 'polypeptide(L)'
;VETHTPKELVRQPLVLNNRPLGWITDQVAGIVEGNMPGWWNVAFAISFLVMMMCFSYIGYLIFTGVGVWGLNHPVAWGWAIVNFVFWIGIGHAGTLISAILFLLRQ
;
A
#
# COMPACT_ATOMS: atom_id res chain seq x y z
N VAL A 1 33.04 -13.10 -32.57
CA VAL A 1 33.16 -13.62 -31.18
C VAL A 1 31.75 -13.73 -30.64
N GLU A 2 31.18 -14.93 -30.59
CA GLU A 2 29.88 -15.15 -29.94
C GLU A 2 30.07 -14.87 -28.45
N THR A 3 29.56 -13.73 -27.98
CA THR A 3 29.58 -13.37 -26.56
C THR A 3 28.50 -14.19 -25.87
N HIS A 4 28.84 -15.41 -25.50
CA HIS A 4 28.05 -16.21 -24.58
C HIS A 4 28.10 -15.51 -23.22
N THR A 5 27.01 -14.85 -22.86
CA THR A 5 26.83 -14.27 -21.53
C THR A 5 27.12 -15.38 -20.51
N PRO A 6 28.09 -15.21 -19.61
CA PRO A 6 28.43 -16.25 -18.66
C PRO A 6 27.19 -16.60 -17.82
N LYS A 7 27.05 -17.87 -17.42
CA LYS A 7 25.81 -18.42 -16.84
C LYS A 7 25.35 -17.63 -15.61
N GLU A 8 26.29 -17.08 -14.85
CA GLU A 8 26.06 -16.23 -13.68
C GLU A 8 25.45 -14.84 -14.00
N LEU A 9 25.56 -14.34 -15.23
CA LEU A 9 24.99 -13.05 -15.65
C LEU A 9 23.65 -13.19 -16.39
N VAL A 10 23.10 -14.40 -16.48
CA VAL A 10 21.81 -14.67 -17.12
C VAL A 10 20.68 -14.22 -16.18
N ARG A 11 19.93 -13.19 -16.58
CA ARG A 11 18.75 -12.71 -15.85
C ARG A 11 17.63 -13.75 -15.91
N GLN A 12 17.05 -14.05 -14.75
CA GLN A 12 15.86 -14.90 -14.68
C GLN A 12 14.64 -14.15 -15.25
N PRO A 13 13.75 -14.84 -15.99
CA PRO A 13 12.53 -14.21 -16.49
C PRO A 13 11.59 -13.84 -15.34
N LEU A 14 11.15 -12.57 -15.28
CA LEU A 14 10.23 -12.08 -14.24
C LEU A 14 8.76 -12.50 -14.51
N VAL A 15 8.39 -12.64 -15.78
CA VAL A 15 7.08 -13.15 -16.19
C VAL A 15 7.26 -14.59 -16.67
N LEU A 16 6.70 -15.52 -15.91
CA LEU A 16 6.80 -16.94 -16.19
C LEU A 16 5.73 -17.40 -17.20
N ASN A 17 5.96 -18.56 -17.81
CA ASN A 17 4.99 -19.27 -18.65
C ASN A 17 4.62 -18.64 -20.01
N ASN A 18 5.39 -17.65 -20.51
CA ASN A 18 5.28 -17.06 -21.86
C ASN A 18 3.84 -16.87 -22.37
N ARG A 19 2.98 -16.28 -21.53
CA ARG A 19 1.54 -16.09 -21.83
C ARG A 19 1.36 -15.00 -22.91
N PRO A 20 0.35 -15.12 -23.79
CA PRO A 20 0.03 -14.04 -24.74
C PRO A 20 -0.55 -12.82 -24.01
N LEU A 21 -0.39 -11.62 -24.59
CA LEU A 21 -0.89 -10.37 -24.00
C LEU A 21 -2.40 -10.37 -23.72
N GLY A 22 -3.20 -10.98 -24.61
CA GLY A 22 -4.65 -11.13 -24.41
C GLY A 22 -4.99 -11.86 -23.11
N TRP A 23 -4.23 -12.90 -22.75
CA TRP A 23 -4.43 -13.61 -21.50
C TRP A 23 -4.20 -12.71 -20.28
N ILE A 24 -3.21 -11.81 -20.31
CA ILE A 24 -2.94 -10.87 -19.20
C ILE A 24 -4.13 -9.92 -19.04
N THR A 25 -4.64 -9.37 -20.14
CA THR A 25 -5.83 -8.50 -20.12
C THR A 25 -7.01 -9.23 -19.51
N ASP A 26 -7.31 -10.44 -19.98
CA ASP A 26 -8.45 -11.23 -19.49
C ASP A 26 -8.32 -11.53 -17.98
N GLN A 27 -7.10 -11.80 -17.50
CA GLN A 27 -6.86 -12.05 -16.07
C GLN A 27 -7.04 -10.81 -15.20
N VAL A 28 -6.50 -9.66 -15.62
CA VAL A 28 -6.59 -8.42 -14.83
C VAL A 28 -8.01 -7.86 -14.88
N ALA A 29 -8.63 -7.83 -16.06
CA ALA A 29 -10.01 -7.39 -16.23
C ALA A 29 -10.98 -8.30 -15.49
N GLY A 30 -10.74 -9.62 -15.48
CA GLY A 30 -11.57 -10.59 -14.77
C GLY A 30 -11.70 -10.34 -13.26
N ILE A 31 -10.72 -9.67 -12.63
CA ILE A 31 -10.81 -9.27 -11.21
C ILE A 31 -11.88 -8.18 -11.02
N VAL A 32 -12.02 -7.27 -11.99
CA VAL A 32 -12.93 -6.12 -11.93
C VAL A 32 -14.32 -6.49 -12.45
N GLU A 33 -14.38 -7.28 -13.53
CA GLU A 33 -15.63 -7.69 -14.18
C GLU A 33 -16.32 -8.87 -13.49
N GLY A 34 -15.55 -9.67 -12.73
CA GLY A 34 -16.05 -10.83 -12.01
C GLY A 34 -16.95 -10.48 -10.82
N ASN A 35 -17.74 -11.46 -10.38
CA ASN A 35 -18.52 -11.32 -9.16
C ASN A 35 -17.61 -11.18 -7.94
N MET A 36 -17.91 -10.18 -7.12
CA MET A 36 -17.17 -9.92 -5.89
C MET A 36 -17.35 -11.07 -4.90
N PRO A 37 -16.26 -11.67 -4.38
CA PRO A 37 -16.39 -12.80 -3.49
C PRO A 37 -17.00 -12.36 -2.15
N GLY A 38 -17.86 -13.20 -1.56
CA GLY A 38 -18.64 -12.82 -0.36
C GLY A 38 -17.78 -12.37 0.84
N TRP A 39 -16.55 -12.88 0.97
CA TRP A 39 -15.62 -12.45 2.02
C TRP A 39 -15.18 -10.99 1.87
N TRP A 40 -15.14 -10.46 0.63
CA TRP A 40 -14.76 -9.08 0.40
C TRP A 40 -15.77 -8.11 1.02
N ASN A 41 -17.06 -8.42 0.91
CA ASN A 41 -18.11 -7.60 1.53
C ASN A 41 -17.96 -7.54 3.05
N VAL A 42 -17.55 -8.65 3.68
CA VAL A 42 -17.28 -8.70 5.13
C VAL A 42 -16.06 -7.86 5.48
N ALA A 43 -14.95 -8.00 4.74
CA ALA A 43 -13.74 -7.20 4.96
C ALA A 43 -14.00 -5.70 4.75
N PHE A 44 -14.79 -5.35 3.74
CA PHE A 44 -15.21 -3.98 3.47
C PHE A 44 -16.07 -3.43 4.60
N ALA A 45 -17.07 -4.18 5.07
CA ALA A 45 -17.92 -3.77 6.18
C ALA A 45 -17.11 -3.51 7.47
N ILE A 46 -16.17 -4.40 7.81
CA ILE A 46 -15.30 -4.22 8.98
C ILE A 46 -14.44 -2.97 8.81
N SER A 47 -13.81 -2.79 7.64
CA SER A 47 -12.96 -1.62 7.36
C SER A 47 -13.76 -0.31 7.44
N PHE A 48 -15.00 -0.32 6.93
CA PHE A 48 -15.90 0.83 6.97
C PHE A 48 -16.34 1.18 8.40
N LEU A 49 -16.63 0.18 9.24
CA LEU A 49 -16.97 0.40 10.64
C LEU A 49 -15.79 1.00 11.42
N VAL A 50 -14.58 0.50 11.20
CA VAL A 50 -13.36 1.04 11.81
C VAL A 50 -13.10 2.48 11.33
N MET A 51 -13.35 2.77 10.05
CA MET A 51 -13.25 4.13 9.51
C MET A 51 -14.25 5.08 10.19
N MET A 52 -15.52 4.67 10.35
CA MET A 52 -16.53 5.49 11.04
C MET A 52 -16.17 5.75 12.50
N MET A 53 -15.61 4.74 13.19
CA MET A 53 -15.07 4.89 14.55
C MET A 53 -13.90 5.89 14.58
N CYS A 54 -13.01 5.89 13.58
CA CYS A 54 -11.94 6.88 13.47
C CYS A 54 -12.49 8.31 13.35
N PHE A 55 -13.47 8.54 12.47
CA PHE A 55 -14.09 9.86 12.30
C PHE A 55 -14.80 10.35 13.57
N SER A 56 -15.47 9.46 14.31
CA SER A 56 -16.12 9.86 15.57
C SER A 56 -15.11 10.29 16.63
N TYR A 57 -13.97 9.60 16.75
CA TYR A 57 -12.90 10.00 17.67
C TYR A 57 -12.17 11.28 17.24
N ILE A 58 -11.99 11.51 15.93
CA ILE A 58 -11.47 12.79 15.43
C ILE A 58 -12.42 13.92 15.81
N GLY A 59 -13.74 13.73 15.61
CA GLY A 59 -14.74 14.69 16.07
C GLY A 59 -14.64 14.96 17.57
N TYR A 60 -14.62 13.91 18.38
CA TYR A 60 -14.47 14.02 19.84
C TYR A 60 -13.22 14.80 20.24
N LEU A 61 -12.07 14.53 19.61
CA LEU A 61 -10.81 15.24 19.84
C LEU A 61 -10.92 16.73 19.53
N ILE A 62 -11.57 17.09 18.42
CA ILE A 62 -11.75 18.50 18.03
C ILE A 62 -12.63 19.23 19.05
N PHE A 63 -13.69 18.60 19.55
CA PHE A 63 -14.62 19.24 20.50
C PHE A 63 -14.07 19.32 21.93
N THR A 64 -13.29 18.33 22.37
CA THR A 64 -12.77 18.25 23.76
C THR A 64 -11.32 18.71 23.90
N GLY A 65 -10.61 18.90 22.79
CA GLY A 65 -9.23 19.36 22.72
C GLY A 65 -8.19 18.23 22.83
N VAL A 66 -6.94 18.59 22.55
CA VAL A 66 -5.80 17.66 22.51
C VAL A 66 -5.39 17.05 23.86
N GLY A 67 -5.94 17.56 24.97
CA GLY A 67 -5.69 17.05 26.32
C GLY A 67 -6.15 15.60 26.52
N VAL A 68 -7.12 15.14 25.74
CA VAL A 68 -7.61 13.73 25.76
C VAL A 68 -6.49 12.73 25.49
N TRP A 69 -5.47 13.12 24.73
CA TRP A 69 -4.32 12.26 24.45
C TRP A 69 -3.37 12.05 25.63
N GLY A 70 -3.56 12.78 26.74
CA GLY A 70 -2.70 12.65 27.92
C GLY A 70 -1.25 13.11 27.68
N LEU A 71 -1.08 14.08 26.78
CA LEU A 71 0.23 14.69 26.49
C LEU A 71 0.71 15.44 27.74
N ASN A 72 1.98 15.23 28.11
CA ASN A 72 2.60 15.88 29.26
C ASN A 72 3.82 16.68 28.81
N HIS A 73 4.09 17.81 29.44
CA HIS A 73 5.34 18.53 29.19
C HIS A 73 6.51 17.76 29.86
N PRO A 74 7.64 17.50 29.19
CA PRO A 74 8.10 18.08 27.91
C PRO A 74 7.70 17.31 26.63
N VAL A 75 7.13 16.11 26.73
CA VAL A 75 6.77 15.27 25.58
C VAL A 75 5.37 15.61 25.07
N ALA A 76 5.27 16.75 24.36
CA ALA A 76 4.02 17.20 23.75
C ALA A 76 3.64 16.42 22.48
N TRP A 77 4.55 15.64 21.91
CA TRP A 77 4.40 14.97 20.62
C TRP A 77 4.36 13.45 20.85
N GLY A 78 3.18 12.95 21.19
CA GLY A 78 2.95 11.52 21.43
C GLY A 78 2.60 10.76 20.15
N TRP A 79 1.60 9.89 20.27
CA TRP A 79 1.19 8.95 19.22
C TRP A 79 0.77 9.58 17.89
N ALA A 80 0.26 10.81 17.88
CA ALA A 80 -0.17 11.46 16.65
C ALA A 80 0.98 11.64 15.65
N ILE A 81 2.15 12.08 16.14
CA ILE A 81 3.31 12.29 15.28
C ILE A 81 3.98 10.97 14.91
N VAL A 82 4.04 10.00 15.84
CA VAL A 82 4.54 8.65 15.54
C VAL A 82 3.75 8.03 14.39
N ASN A 83 2.42 8.05 14.47
CA ASN A 83 1.57 7.52 13.41
C ASN A 83 1.68 8.34 12.12
N PHE A 84 1.77 9.68 12.21
CA PHE A 84 1.96 10.54 11.04
C PHE A 84 3.21 10.17 10.24
N VAL A 85 4.37 10.06 10.89
CA VAL A 85 5.63 9.68 10.23
C VAL A 85 5.58 8.25 9.72
N PHE A 86 4.99 7.32 10.48
CA PHE A 86 4.82 5.94 10.07
C PHE A 86 4.05 5.83 8.74
N TRP A 87 2.89 6.48 8.64
CA TRP A 87 2.06 6.45 7.43
C TRP A 87 2.70 7.17 6.25
N ILE A 88 3.42 8.28 6.49
CA ILE A 88 4.23 8.93 5.43
C ILE A 88 5.30 7.99 4.90
N GLY A 89 5.99 7.24 5.77
CA GLY A 89 6.99 6.26 5.38
C GLY A 89 6.43 5.19 4.46
N ILE A 90 5.23 4.67 4.75
CA ILE A 90 4.54 3.71 3.87
C ILE A 90 4.24 4.34 2.50
N GLY A 91 3.82 5.60 2.45
CA GLY A 91 3.58 6.32 1.19
C GLY A 91 4.82 6.46 0.30
N HIS A 92 6.01 6.67 0.88
CA HIS A 92 7.26 6.80 0.12
C HIS A 92 7.70 5.50 -0.57
N ALA A 93 7.37 4.34 -0.01
CA ALA A 93 7.73 3.06 -0.62
C ALA A 93 7.15 2.94 -2.05
N GLY A 94 5.91 3.38 -2.26
CA GLY A 94 5.24 3.33 -3.56
C GLY A 94 5.88 4.25 -4.60
N THR A 95 6.24 5.48 -4.23
CA THR A 95 6.87 6.44 -5.16
C THR A 95 8.30 6.05 -5.50
N LEU A 96 9.01 5.41 -4.58
CA LEU A 96 10.34 4.86 -4.85
C LEU A 96 10.25 3.76 -5.92
N ILE A 97 9.36 2.79 -5.75
CA ILE A 97 9.20 1.68 -6.70
C ILE A 97 8.83 2.21 -8.10
N SER A 98 7.89 3.15 -8.21
CA SER A 98 7.43 3.63 -9.51
C SER A 98 8.42 4.58 -10.22
N ALA A 99 9.07 5.49 -9.49
CA ALA A 99 9.94 6.49 -10.09
C ALA A 99 11.41 6.02 -10.17
N ILE A 100 11.96 5.46 -9.09
CA ILE A 100 13.39 5.11 -9.03
C ILE A 100 13.67 3.86 -9.86
N LEU A 101 12.86 2.80 -9.77
CA LEU A 101 13.10 1.62 -10.61
C LEU A 101 12.98 1.95 -12.10
N PHE A 102 12.04 2.83 -12.47
CA PHE A 102 11.93 3.34 -13.83
C PHE A 102 13.20 4.09 -14.28
N LEU A 103 13.73 5.00 -13.45
CA LEU A 103 14.97 5.74 -13.75
C LEU A 103 16.19 4.81 -13.87
N LEU A 104 16.26 3.79 -13.02
CA LEU A 104 17.31 2.77 -13.06
C LEU A 104 17.10 1.72 -14.17
N ARG A 105 15.96 1.80 -14.89
CA ARG A 105 15.56 0.87 -15.95
C ARG A 105 15.55 -0.59 -15.48
N GLN A 106 15.04 -0.81 -14.27
CA GLN A 106 14.77 -2.14 -13.71
C GLN A 106 13.32 -2.54 -13.98
#